data_AF-A0A2M8VR42-F1
#
_entry.id   AF-A0A2M8VR42-F1
#
_cell.length_a   1.000
_cell.length_b   1.000
_cell.length_c   1.000
_cell.angle_alpha   90.00
_cell.angle_beta   90.00
_cell.angle_gamma   90.00
#
_symmetry.space_group_name_H-M   'P 1'
#
loop_
_entity.id
_entity.type
_entity.pdbx_description
1 polymer ?
#
loop_
_entity_poly.entity_id
_entity_poly.type
_entity_poly.pdbx_seq_one_letter_code
_entity_poly.pdbx_strand_id
1 'polypeptide(L)'
;MLGLSTHQLLQKRAYPIIGLAMLAMLAIFALAACTSYPDVNQDPAKNNRQTFQRDALECAQAYPDAGSGVHVRQRIDCMKLKGWR
;
A
#
# COMPACT_ATOMS: atom_id res chain seq x y z
N MET A 1 19.29 -22.98 -42.79
CA MET A 1 18.77 -21.72 -42.20
C MET A 1 17.59 -22.09 -41.32
N LEU A 2 17.71 -21.85 -40.01
CA LEU A 2 16.83 -22.41 -38.99
C LEU A 2 15.36 -22.01 -39.20
N GLY A 3 14.48 -23.01 -39.22
CA GLY A 3 13.03 -22.81 -39.07
C GLY A 3 12.74 -22.29 -37.68
N LEU A 4 12.43 -20.99 -37.58
CA LEU A 4 12.03 -20.34 -36.35
C LEU A 4 10.63 -20.85 -35.98
N SER A 5 10.58 -21.85 -35.10
CA SER A 5 9.34 -22.50 -34.64
C SER A 5 8.36 -21.47 -34.07
N THR A 6 7.09 -21.55 -34.46
CA THR A 6 5.98 -20.65 -34.08
C THR A 6 5.85 -20.43 -32.56
N HIS A 7 6.32 -21.38 -31.74
CA HIS A 7 6.43 -21.25 -30.29
C HIS A 7 7.37 -20.11 -29.83
N GLN A 8 8.47 -19.86 -30.55
CA GLN A 8 9.45 -18.81 -30.22
C GLN A 8 8.91 -17.40 -30.50
N LEU A 9 8.05 -17.25 -31.53
CA LEU A 9 7.40 -15.98 -31.88
C LEU A 9 6.29 -15.62 -30.88
N LEU A 10 5.53 -16.62 -30.40
CA LEU A 10 4.54 -16.43 -29.34
C LEU A 10 5.21 -16.01 -28.02
N GLN A 11 6.33 -16.65 -27.65
CA GLN A 11 7.11 -16.27 -26.47
C GLN A 11 7.59 -14.81 -26.56
N LYS A 12 8.23 -14.39 -27.66
CA LYS A 12 8.74 -13.02 -27.83
C LYS A 12 7.66 -11.93 -27.79
N ARG A 13 6.43 -12.23 -28.22
CA ARG A 13 5.28 -11.30 -28.10
C ARG A 13 4.62 -11.34 -26.72
N ALA A 14 4.64 -12.47 -26.03
CA ALA A 14 4.04 -12.62 -24.70
C ALA A 14 4.90 -12.04 -23.57
N TYR A 15 6.24 -12.16 -23.63
CA TYR A 15 7.14 -11.60 -22.62
C TYR A 15 6.94 -10.10 -22.31
N PRO A 16 6.82 -9.19 -23.31
CA PRO A 16 6.58 -7.78 -23.01
C PRO A 16 5.20 -7.54 -22.40
N ILE A 17 4.18 -8.31 -22.78
CA ILE A 17 2.83 -8.21 -22.23
C ILE A 17 2.80 -8.70 -20.78
N ILE A 18 3.45 -9.82 -20.48
CA ILE A 18 3.57 -10.37 -19.12
C ILE A 18 4.38 -9.41 -18.24
N GLY A 19 5.49 -8.86 -18.73
CA GLY A 19 6.29 -7.88 -18.01
C GLY A 19 5.50 -6.61 -17.68
N LEU A 20 4.75 -6.08 -18.65
CA LEU A 20 3.86 -4.93 -18.47
C LEU A 20 2.76 -5.25 -17.46
N ALA A 21 2.15 -6.44 -17.53
CA ALA A 21 1.11 -6.88 -16.61
C ALA A 21 1.63 -7.00 -15.16
N MET A 22 2.84 -7.54 -14.96
CA MET A 22 3.46 -7.60 -13.63
C MET A 22 3.76 -6.21 -13.06
N LEU A 23 4.29 -5.30 -13.88
CA LEU A 23 4.54 -3.91 -13.47
C LEU A 23 3.23 -3.20 -13.09
N ALA A 24 2.19 -3.38 -13.90
CA ALA A 24 0.86 -2.82 -13.64
C ALA A 24 0.27 -3.36 -12.33
N MET A 25 0.35 -4.67 -12.09
CA MET A 25 -0.08 -5.27 -10.82
C MET A 25 0.67 -4.69 -9.62
N LEU A 26 2.01 -4.56 -9.73
CA LEU A 26 2.82 -3.99 -8.65
C LEU A 26 2.41 -2.54 -8.32
N ALA A 27 2.15 -1.74 -9.34
CA ALA A 27 1.65 -0.37 -9.18
C ALA A 27 0.27 -0.36 -8.49
N ILE A 28 -0.67 -1.20 -8.93
CA ILE A 28 -2.00 -1.30 -8.31
C ILE A 28 -1.91 -1.65 -6.82
N PHE A 29 -1.07 -2.62 -6.44
CA PHE A 29 -0.87 -2.98 -5.04
C PHE A 29 -0.24 -1.84 -4.22
N ALA A 30 0.73 -1.11 -4.79
CA ALA A 30 1.33 0.03 -4.12
C ALA A 30 0.32 1.16 -3.87
N LEU A 31 -0.55 1.47 -4.85
CA LEU A 31 -1.61 2.47 -4.69
C LEU A 31 -2.68 2.03 -3.68
N ALA A 32 -3.05 0.74 -3.65
CA ALA A 32 -4.04 0.21 -2.71
C ALA A 32 -3.57 0.26 -1.24
N ALA A 33 -2.27 0.20 -0.98
CA ALA A 33 -1.73 0.35 0.37
C ALA A 33 -1.92 1.77 0.91
N CYS A 34 -1.80 2.80 0.06
CA CYS A 34 -1.90 4.21 0.46
C CYS A 34 -3.32 4.62 0.89
N THR A 35 -4.37 3.97 0.40
CA THR A 35 -5.76 4.32 0.73
C THR A 35 -6.29 3.67 2.01
N SER A 36 -5.48 2.83 2.65
CA SER A 36 -5.90 2.05 3.83
C SER A 36 -5.69 2.75 5.17
N TYR A 37 -4.96 3.87 5.17
CA TYR A 37 -4.67 4.63 6.39
C TYR A 37 -5.80 5.62 6.68
N PRO A 38 -6.36 5.64 7.90
CA PRO A 38 -7.50 6.48 8.22
C PRO A 38 -7.10 7.95 8.25
N ASP A 39 -7.83 8.82 7.57
CA ASP A 39 -7.49 10.24 7.36
C ASP A 39 -8.62 11.21 7.74
N VAL A 40 -9.81 10.70 8.08
CA VAL A 40 -10.95 11.51 8.53
C VAL A 40 -11.30 11.19 9.98
N ASN A 41 -11.28 12.20 10.86
CA ASN A 41 -11.76 12.01 12.24
C ASN A 41 -13.29 12.08 12.32
N GLN A 42 -13.91 11.20 13.11
CA GLN A 42 -15.36 11.23 13.36
C GLN A 42 -15.81 12.52 14.03
N ASP A 43 -14.95 13.10 14.87
CA ASP A 43 -15.18 14.38 15.54
C ASP A 43 -14.69 15.51 14.62
N PRO A 44 -15.59 16.36 14.08
CA PRO A 44 -15.21 17.44 13.18
C PRO A 44 -14.24 18.45 13.80
N ALA A 45 -14.26 18.63 15.14
CA ALA A 45 -13.32 19.52 15.82
C ALA A 45 -11.89 18.96 15.82
N LYS A 46 -11.75 17.64 15.71
CA LYS A 46 -10.47 16.92 15.66
C LYS A 46 -9.99 16.62 14.24
N ASN A 47 -10.85 16.79 13.23
CA ASN A 47 -10.53 16.51 11.84
C ASN A 47 -9.64 17.61 11.22
N ASN A 48 -8.43 17.75 11.74
CA ASN A 48 -7.45 18.73 11.30
C ASN A 48 -6.02 18.15 11.33
N ARG A 49 -5.12 18.79 10.56
CA ARG A 49 -3.75 18.33 10.37
C ARG A 49 -2.96 18.20 11.68
N GLN A 50 -3.13 19.15 12.60
CA GLN A 50 -2.39 19.17 13.86
C GLN A 50 -2.74 17.95 14.72
N THR A 51 -4.03 17.67 14.85
CA THR A 51 -4.54 16.54 15.63
C THR A 51 -4.12 15.22 14.99
N PHE A 52 -4.23 15.11 13.66
CA PHE A 52 -3.77 13.95 12.90
C PHE A 52 -2.30 13.63 13.16
N GLN A 53 -1.42 14.63 13.02
CA GLN A 53 0.03 14.44 13.17
C GLN A 53 0.40 14.01 14.58
N ARG A 54 -0.20 14.62 15.61
CA ARG A 54 0.01 14.23 17.00
C ARG A 54 -0.42 12.78 17.23
N ASP A 55 -1.64 12.44 16.81
CA ASP A 55 -2.21 11.11 17.02
C ASP A 55 -1.42 10.03 16.27
N ALA A 56 -1.01 10.30 15.03
CA ALA A 56 -0.19 9.38 14.23
C ALA A 56 1.20 9.16 14.87
N LEU A 57 1.82 10.22 15.40
CA LEU A 57 3.10 10.13 16.10
C LEU A 57 2.97 9.33 17.41
N GLU A 58 1.94 9.58 18.21
CA GLU A 58 1.66 8.82 19.43
C GLU A 58 1.45 7.33 19.13
N CYS A 59 0.68 7.01 18.09
CA CYS A 59 0.49 5.64 17.64
C CYS A 59 1.80 5.00 17.14
N ALA A 60 2.65 5.75 16.43
CA ALA A 60 3.94 5.26 15.97
C ALA A 60 4.92 4.98 17.13
N GLN A 61 4.88 5.79 18.18
CA GLN A 61 5.69 5.58 19.39
C GLN A 61 5.20 4.39 20.21
N ALA A 62 3.88 4.19 20.31
CA ALA A 62 3.28 3.05 21.00
C ALA A 62 3.57 1.72 20.29
N TYR A 63 3.64 1.74 18.96
CA TYR A 63 3.92 0.58 18.11
C TYR A 63 5.14 0.84 17.23
N PRO A 64 6.36 0.77 17.80
CA PRO A 64 7.60 1.02 17.06
C PRO A 64 7.81 -0.01 15.95
N ASP A 65 8.71 0.31 15.02
CA ASP A 65 8.97 -0.56 13.89
C ASP A 65 9.49 -1.93 14.38
N ALA A 66 8.74 -2.96 14.04
CA ALA A 66 9.10 -4.35 14.22
C ALA A 66 9.38 -4.97 12.85
N GLY A 67 10.46 -5.76 12.72
CA GLY A 67 10.87 -6.37 11.44
C GLY A 67 9.82 -7.26 10.76
N SER A 68 8.70 -7.55 11.44
CA SER A 68 7.56 -8.32 10.93
C SER A 68 6.49 -7.50 10.18
N GLY A 69 6.55 -6.16 10.18
CA GLY A 69 5.52 -5.31 9.56
C GLY A 69 4.19 -5.22 10.35
N VAL A 70 4.04 -6.00 11.42
CA VAL A 70 2.83 -6.02 12.28
C VAL A 70 2.50 -4.65 12.88
N HIS A 71 3.54 -3.86 13.16
CA HIS A 71 3.43 -2.49 13.67
C HIS A 71 2.60 -1.57 12.77
N VAL A 72 2.58 -1.79 11.45
CA VAL A 72 1.77 -0.99 10.51
C VAL A 72 0.28 -1.16 10.80
N ARG A 73 -0.16 -2.42 10.96
CA ARG A 73 -1.54 -2.76 11.29
C ARG A 73 -1.93 -2.18 12.66
N GLN A 74 -1.05 -2.31 13.64
CA GLN A 74 -1.27 -1.79 14.99
C GLN A 74 -1.41 -0.26 15.01
N ARG A 75 -0.62 0.47 14.21
CA ARG A 75 -0.75 1.92 14.06
C ARG A 75 -2.08 2.32 13.45
N ILE A 76 -2.54 1.61 12.42
CA ILE A 76 -3.86 1.83 11.80
C ILE A 76 -4.98 1.60 12.82
N ASP A 77 -4.91 0.49 13.57
CA ASP A 77 -5.92 0.17 14.57
C ASP A 77 -5.90 1.17 15.75
N CYS A 78 -4.72 1.68 16.13
CA CYS A 78 -4.57 2.77 17.10
C CYS A 78 -5.25 4.08 16.64
N MET A 79 -5.07 4.47 15.37
CA MET A 79 -5.75 5.64 14.81
C MET A 79 -7.27 5.46 14.83
N LYS A 80 -7.78 4.26 14.53
CA LYS A 80 -9.21 3.95 14.62
C LYS A 80 -9.77 4.10 16.03
N LEU A 81 -9.01 3.68 17.05
CA LEU A 81 -9.40 3.89 18.46
C LEU A 81 -9.47 5.37 18.82
N LYS A 82 -8.68 6.23 18.17
CA LYS A 82 -8.70 7.69 18.32
C LYS A 82 -9.78 8.38 17.47
N GLY A 83 -10.60 7.61 16.77
CA GLY A 83 -11.71 8.12 15.96
C GLY A 83 -11.35 8.45 14.51
N TRP A 84 -10.19 8.04 14.01
CA TRP A 84 -9.87 8.18 12.59
C TRP A 84 -10.49 7.03 11.78
N ARG A 85 -11.03 7.32 10.59
CA ARG A 85 -11.61 6.33 9.68
C ARG A 85 -10.96 6.42 8.30
#